data_AF-A0A943JRA0-F1
#
_entry.id   AF-A0A943JRA0-F1
#
_cell.length_a   1.000
_cell.length_b   1.000
_cell.length_c   1.000
_cell.angle_alpha   90.00
_cell.angle_beta   90.00
_cell.angle_gamma   90.00
#
_symmetry.space_group_name_H-M   'P 1'
#
loop_
_entity.id
_entity.type
_entity.pdbx_description
1 polymer ?
#
loop_
_entity_poly.entity_id
_entity_poly.type
_entity_poly.pdbx_seq_one_letter_code
_entity_poly.pdbx_strand_id
1 'polypeptide(L)'
;MKKLLLVCAIFIGAASLAFSKEIIPEYYVMERLLIPIENSKTYKYVGLEEIEKFKELKAIQVDKNVLKGLGTSENPFYMKSSNGEVEAVRVGDYIVSPLNLSSVYFISKDNFEKNYRDINAPEVSIETEEVSTMTEKVDTSEVDEANNRINTVEN
;
A
#
# COMPACT_ATOMS: atom_id res chain seq x y z
N MET A 1 -50.07 49.56 -7.09
CA MET A 1 -49.07 49.01 -8.03
C MET A 1 -48.02 48.24 -7.26
N LYS A 2 -47.88 46.95 -7.62
CA LYS A 2 -46.67 46.11 -7.69
C LYS A 2 -45.78 45.96 -6.44
N LYS A 3 -46.07 44.85 -5.74
CA LYS A 3 -45.14 43.84 -5.23
C LYS A 3 -43.67 44.03 -5.69
N LEU A 4 -42.82 44.51 -4.80
CA LEU A 4 -41.37 44.34 -4.78
C LEU A 4 -40.99 44.95 -3.42
N LEU A 5 -40.53 44.23 -2.41
CA LEU A 5 -39.16 43.74 -2.34
C LEU A 5 -39.04 43.01 -0.98
N LEU A 6 -39.58 41.80 -0.86
CA LEU A 6 -39.44 40.98 0.35
C LEU A 6 -39.25 39.51 0.01
N VAL A 7 -38.31 39.21 -0.89
CA VAL A 7 -37.98 37.81 -1.27
C VAL A 7 -36.48 37.50 -1.22
N CYS A 8 -35.60 38.47 -0.90
CA CYS A 8 -34.15 38.17 -0.84
C CYS A 8 -33.64 37.66 0.53
N ALA A 9 -34.50 37.52 1.55
CA ALA A 9 -34.08 37.04 2.87
C ALA A 9 -34.32 35.54 3.11
N ILE A 10 -34.85 34.79 2.14
CA ILE A 10 -35.25 33.38 2.34
C ILE A 10 -34.20 32.39 1.77
N PHE A 11 -33.15 32.87 1.11
CA PHE A 11 -32.12 32.01 0.48
C PHE A 11 -30.73 32.06 1.14
N ILE A 12 -30.63 32.36 2.43
CA ILE A 12 -29.36 32.17 3.18
C ILE A 12 -29.39 30.87 4.03
N GLY A 13 -30.56 30.25 4.18
CA GLY A 13 -30.74 29.01 4.93
C GLY A 13 -30.51 27.71 4.13
N ALA A 14 -29.89 27.76 2.95
CA ALA A 14 -29.55 26.56 2.19
C ALA A 14 -28.29 25.92 2.77
N ALA A 15 -28.49 25.24 3.91
CA ALA A 15 -27.77 24.06 4.39
C ALA A 15 -26.43 23.76 3.71
N SER A 16 -25.35 24.37 4.18
CA SER A 16 -24.07 23.65 4.20
C SER A 16 -24.13 22.65 5.36
N LEU A 17 -24.87 21.55 5.19
CA LEU A 17 -24.55 20.32 5.92
C LEU A 17 -23.25 19.81 5.32
N ALA A 18 -22.15 20.50 5.63
CA ALA A 18 -20.83 19.94 5.44
C ALA A 18 -20.78 18.80 6.44
N PHE A 19 -21.04 17.57 5.97
CA PHE A 19 -20.70 16.36 6.70
C PHE A 19 -19.17 16.39 6.84
N SER A 20 -18.68 17.04 7.90
CA SER A 20 -17.27 17.02 8.24
C SER A 20 -16.96 15.58 8.59
N LYS A 21 -16.22 14.91 7.72
CA LYS A 21 -15.74 13.56 8.00
C LYS A 21 -14.80 13.63 9.21
N GLU A 22 -15.05 12.83 10.23
CA GLU A 22 -14.20 12.79 11.41
C GLU A 22 -12.80 12.29 11.04
N ILE A 23 -11.77 13.06 11.40
CA ILE A 23 -10.37 12.66 11.23
C ILE A 23 -9.85 12.29 12.61
N ILE A 24 -9.59 11.01 12.83
CA ILE A 24 -9.06 10.50 14.07
C ILE A 24 -7.60 10.96 14.20
N PRO A 25 -7.23 11.70 15.25
CA PRO A 25 -5.87 12.19 15.39
C PRO A 25 -4.91 11.07 15.81
N GLU A 26 -3.65 11.17 15.38
CA GLU A 26 -2.58 10.21 15.65
C GLU A 26 -2.50 9.80 17.13
N TYR A 27 -2.46 10.79 18.05
CA TYR A 27 -2.34 10.54 19.48
C TYR A 27 -3.47 9.65 20.02
N TYR A 28 -4.67 9.78 19.46
CA TYR A 28 -5.84 9.00 19.88
C TYR A 28 -5.77 7.57 19.32
N VAL A 29 -5.28 7.40 18.08
CA VAL A 29 -5.00 6.07 17.53
C VAL A 29 -3.96 5.36 18.39
N MET A 30 -2.86 6.04 18.74
CA MET A 30 -1.83 5.50 19.62
C MET A 30 -2.41 5.14 20.99
N GLU A 31 -3.13 6.06 21.65
CA GLU A 31 -3.73 5.81 22.97
C GLU A 31 -4.65 4.58 22.98
N ARG A 32 -5.50 4.44 21.96
CA ARG A 32 -6.49 3.35 21.88
C ARG A 32 -5.89 2.02 21.43
N LEU A 33 -4.85 2.05 20.61
CA LEU A 33 -4.30 0.86 19.96
C LEU A 33 -2.90 0.46 20.48
N LEU A 34 -2.31 1.20 21.43
CA LEU A 34 -0.98 0.90 21.97
C LEU A 34 -0.86 -0.55 22.44
N ILE A 35 -1.76 -0.99 23.34
CA ILE A 35 -1.74 -2.34 23.90
C ILE A 35 -2.00 -3.42 22.83
N PRO A 36 -2.99 -3.27 21.92
CA PRO A 36 -3.13 -4.17 20.77
C PRO A 36 -1.88 -4.26 19.88
N ILE A 37 -1.23 -3.12 19.57
CA ILE A 37 -0.03 -3.08 18.72
C ILE A 37 1.17 -3.71 19.43
N GLU A 38 1.37 -3.44 20.71
CA GLU A 38 2.44 -4.03 21.53
C GLU A 38 2.37 -5.57 21.51
N ASN A 39 1.17 -6.12 21.69
CA ASN A 39 0.90 -7.55 21.68
C ASN A 39 0.78 -8.16 20.28
N SER A 40 0.92 -7.36 19.24
CA SER A 40 0.83 -7.83 17.85
C SER A 40 2.08 -8.56 17.41
N LYS A 41 1.96 -9.23 16.26
CA LYS A 41 3.08 -9.89 15.58
C LYS A 41 4.12 -8.86 15.14
N THR A 42 5.37 -9.29 15.09
CA THR A 42 6.45 -8.53 14.49
C THR A 42 6.62 -8.97 13.05
N TYR A 43 6.78 -8.00 12.16
CA TYR A 43 6.97 -8.24 10.73
C TYR A 43 8.30 -7.65 10.28
N LYS A 44 8.93 -8.31 9.32
CA LYS A 44 10.16 -7.88 8.67
C LYS A 44 9.90 -7.54 7.22
N TYR A 45 10.52 -6.47 6.76
CA TYR A 45 10.49 -6.06 5.36
C TYR A 45 11.26 -7.06 4.50
N VAL A 46 10.64 -7.50 3.40
CA VAL A 46 11.18 -8.43 2.40
C VAL A 46 11.06 -7.90 0.97
N GLY A 47 10.60 -6.66 0.78
CA GLY A 47 10.49 -6.05 -0.55
C GLY A 47 11.85 -5.85 -1.21
N LEU A 48 11.84 -5.80 -2.55
CA LEU A 48 13.04 -5.64 -3.37
C LEU A 48 13.54 -4.19 -3.42
N GLU A 49 12.66 -3.22 -3.19
CA GLU A 49 13.01 -1.80 -3.14
C GLU A 49 13.37 -1.43 -1.71
N GLU A 50 14.47 -0.72 -1.50
CA GLU A 50 14.88 -0.30 -0.15
C GLU A 50 13.94 0.83 0.32
N ILE A 51 12.96 0.48 1.16
CA ILE A 51 12.08 1.47 1.80
C ILE A 51 12.59 1.64 3.24
N GLU A 52 13.21 2.79 3.51
CA GLU A 52 13.91 3.06 4.77
C GLU A 52 13.01 3.12 6.01
N LYS A 53 11.69 3.27 5.87
CA LYS A 53 10.87 3.70 7.02
C LYS A 53 10.92 2.72 8.19
N PHE A 54 10.70 1.41 7.97
CA PHE A 54 10.82 0.39 9.03
C PHE A 54 11.21 -0.99 8.49
N LYS A 55 12.44 -1.44 8.78
CA LYS A 55 12.93 -2.80 8.47
C LYS A 55 12.19 -3.88 9.27
N GLU A 56 11.86 -3.58 10.52
CA GLU A 56 11.03 -4.39 11.39
C GLU A 56 9.98 -3.52 12.08
N LEU A 57 8.76 -4.04 12.21
CA LEU A 57 7.62 -3.30 12.76
C LEU A 57 6.63 -4.20 13.47
N LYS A 58 5.78 -3.60 14.30
CA LYS A 58 4.54 -4.18 14.82
C LYS A 58 3.39 -3.80 13.89
N ALA A 59 2.46 -4.73 13.67
CA ALA A 59 1.29 -4.45 12.83
C ALA A 59 0.04 -5.17 13.33
N ILE A 60 -1.07 -4.45 13.31
CA ILE A 60 -2.41 -4.99 13.50
C ILE A 60 -3.22 -4.79 12.22
N GLN A 61 -3.92 -5.84 11.80
CA GLN A 61 -4.89 -5.72 10.72
C GLN A 61 -6.15 -5.04 11.25
N VAL A 62 -6.68 -4.09 10.50
CA VAL A 62 -7.90 -3.38 10.85
C VAL A 62 -9.08 -4.33 10.73
N ASP A 63 -9.64 -4.72 11.87
CA ASP A 63 -10.84 -5.52 11.99
C ASP A 63 -11.94 -4.76 12.77
N LYS A 64 -13.05 -5.44 13.08
CA LYS A 64 -14.13 -4.84 13.87
C LYS A 64 -13.71 -4.46 15.30
N ASN A 65 -12.72 -5.15 15.87
CA ASN A 65 -12.23 -4.85 17.22
C ASN A 65 -11.38 -3.58 17.21
N VAL A 66 -10.56 -3.38 16.17
CA VAL A 66 -9.82 -2.13 15.94
C VAL A 66 -10.78 -0.95 15.80
N LEU A 67 -11.83 -1.08 14.96
CA LEU A 67 -12.84 -0.03 14.81
C LEU A 67 -13.52 0.30 16.15
N LYS A 68 -13.92 -0.73 16.91
CA LYS A 68 -14.50 -0.56 18.25
C LYS A 68 -13.54 0.11 19.23
N GLY A 69 -12.26 -0.26 19.21
CA GLY A 69 -11.21 0.37 20.03
C GLY A 69 -11.02 1.85 19.72
N LEU A 70 -11.16 2.22 18.44
CA LEU A 70 -11.15 3.60 17.99
C LEU A 70 -12.48 4.34 18.22
N GLY A 71 -13.53 3.66 18.68
CA GLY A 71 -14.84 4.27 18.92
C GLY A 71 -15.58 4.66 17.65
N THR A 72 -15.24 4.05 16.50
CA THR A 72 -15.90 4.31 15.22
C THR A 72 -16.54 3.04 14.66
N SER A 73 -17.52 3.23 13.78
CA SER A 73 -18.07 2.16 12.94
C SER A 73 -17.93 2.46 11.44
N GLU A 74 -17.25 3.57 11.10
CA GLU A 74 -17.03 3.98 9.72
C GLU A 74 -16.03 3.06 9.01
N ASN A 75 -16.30 2.80 7.73
CA ASN A 75 -15.39 2.10 6.84
C ASN A 75 -15.59 2.62 5.40
N PRO A 76 -14.65 3.39 4.82
CA PRO A 76 -13.39 3.84 5.43
C PRO A 76 -13.60 4.88 6.54
N PHE A 77 -12.72 4.85 7.54
CA PHE A 77 -12.49 5.96 8.47
C PHE A 77 -11.22 6.72 8.06
N TYR A 78 -11.02 7.91 8.61
CA TYR A 78 -9.88 8.77 8.27
C TYR A 78 -9.06 8.97 9.53
N MET A 79 -7.74 8.78 9.42
CA MET A 79 -6.82 9.06 10.52
C MET A 79 -5.66 9.91 10.06
N LYS A 80 -5.05 10.63 11.00
CA LYS A 80 -3.78 11.31 10.79
C LYS A 80 -2.65 10.41 11.25
N SER A 81 -1.70 10.12 10.36
CA SER A 81 -0.46 9.37 10.67
C SER A 81 0.62 10.28 11.25
N SER A 82 1.67 9.69 11.81
CA SER A 82 2.77 10.44 12.45
C SER A 82 3.59 11.33 11.50
N ASN A 83 3.52 11.10 10.18
CA ASN A 83 4.07 12.01 9.18
C ASN A 83 3.16 13.21 8.88
N GLY A 84 2.00 13.29 9.54
CA GLY A 84 1.02 14.37 9.38
C GLY A 84 0.02 14.17 8.24
N GLU A 85 0.12 13.08 7.48
CA GLU A 85 -0.78 12.78 6.37
C GLU A 85 -2.13 12.25 6.88
N VAL A 86 -3.21 12.60 6.19
CA VAL A 86 -4.55 12.08 6.46
C VAL A 86 -4.84 10.95 5.49
N GLU A 87 -5.08 9.77 6.03
CA GLU A 87 -5.20 8.53 5.26
C GLU A 87 -6.59 7.92 5.44
N ALA A 88 -7.16 7.41 4.35
CA ALA A 88 -8.44 6.69 4.35
C ALA A 88 -8.18 5.20 4.61
N VAL A 89 -8.49 4.75 5.82
CA VAL A 89 -8.19 3.40 6.31
C VAL A 89 -9.43 2.52 6.20
N ARG A 90 -9.28 1.34 5.60
CA ARG A 90 -10.36 0.35 5.44
C ARG A 90 -10.12 -0.86 6.32
N VAL A 91 -11.20 -1.59 6.58
CA VAL A 91 -11.11 -2.95 7.13
C VAL A 91 -10.25 -3.81 6.21
N GLY A 92 -9.28 -4.51 6.80
CA GLY A 92 -8.30 -5.35 6.10
C GLY A 92 -6.94 -4.69 5.89
N ASP A 93 -6.86 -3.36 5.95
CA ASP A 93 -5.58 -2.64 5.93
C ASP A 93 -4.81 -2.82 7.24
N TYR A 94 -3.59 -2.29 7.32
CA TYR A 94 -2.73 -2.42 8.50
C TYR A 94 -2.41 -1.07 9.14
N ILE A 95 -2.54 -1.04 10.46
CA ILE A 95 -1.98 0.00 11.32
C ILE A 95 -0.65 -0.54 11.84
N VAL A 96 0.42 0.22 11.62
CA VAL A 96 1.80 -0.21 11.89
C VAL A 96 2.53 0.76 12.80
N SER A 97 3.52 0.25 13.52
CA SER A 97 4.38 1.03 14.40
C SER A 97 5.80 0.46 14.44
N PRO A 98 6.85 1.30 14.55
CA PRO A 98 8.17 0.82 14.91
C PRO A 98 8.16 0.04 16.23
N LEU A 99 9.17 -0.81 16.45
CA LEU A 99 9.24 -1.69 17.62
C LEU A 99 9.20 -0.96 18.97
N ASN A 100 9.63 0.31 19.01
CA ASN A 100 9.59 1.15 20.20
C ASN A 100 8.23 1.84 20.43
N LEU A 101 7.22 1.59 19.58
CA LEU A 101 5.87 2.13 19.67
C LEU A 101 5.79 3.66 19.66
N SER A 102 6.79 4.34 19.09
CA SER A 102 6.93 5.80 19.14
C SER A 102 6.03 6.56 18.16
N SER A 103 5.44 5.88 17.18
CA SER A 103 4.66 6.48 16.09
C SER A 103 3.71 5.46 15.49
N VAL A 104 2.72 5.92 14.74
CA VAL A 104 1.74 5.09 14.04
C VAL A 104 1.56 5.53 12.60
N TYR A 105 1.48 4.55 11.70
CA TYR A 105 1.27 4.76 10.28
C TYR A 105 0.24 3.77 9.75
N PHE A 106 -0.26 4.05 8.57
CA PHE A 106 -1.09 3.14 7.80
C PHE A 106 -0.31 2.53 6.63
N ILE A 107 -0.62 1.27 6.33
CA ILE A 107 -0.19 0.60 5.10
C ILE A 107 -1.39 -0.15 4.55
N SER A 108 -1.71 0.05 3.26
CA SER A 108 -2.77 -0.70 2.60
C SER A 108 -2.47 -2.20 2.63
N LYS A 109 -3.52 -3.02 2.66
CA LYS A 109 -3.39 -4.48 2.68
C LYS A 109 -2.43 -5.00 1.61
N ASP A 110 -2.63 -4.61 0.36
CA ASP A 110 -1.84 -5.09 -0.77
C ASP A 110 -0.36 -4.68 -0.63
N ASN A 111 -0.09 -3.46 -0.17
CA ASN A 111 1.29 -2.99 0.01
C ASN A 111 1.97 -3.69 1.20
N PHE A 112 1.22 -3.96 2.27
CA PHE A 112 1.71 -4.67 3.44
C PHE A 112 2.04 -6.13 3.09
N GLU A 113 1.08 -6.86 2.53
CA GLU A 113 1.22 -8.28 2.19
C GLU A 113 2.26 -8.52 1.07
N LYS A 114 2.49 -7.55 0.18
CA LYS A 114 3.58 -7.62 -0.79
C LYS A 114 4.95 -7.57 -0.12
N ASN A 115 5.12 -6.73 0.90
CA ASN A 115 6.44 -6.31 1.37
C ASN A 115 6.84 -6.76 2.77
N TYR A 116 5.92 -7.30 3.58
CA TYR A 116 6.19 -7.69 4.97
C TYR A 116 5.87 -9.16 5.23
N ARG A 117 6.70 -9.81 6.05
CA ARG A 117 6.50 -11.20 6.49
C ARG A 117 6.61 -11.28 8.01
N ASP A 118 5.75 -12.09 8.63
CA ASP A 118 5.82 -12.38 10.06
C ASP A 118 7.15 -13.08 10.37
N ILE A 119 7.91 -12.55 11.33
CA ILE A 119 9.24 -13.08 11.67
C ILE A 119 9.17 -14.48 12.29
N ASN A 120 8.01 -14.86 12.83
CA ASN A 120 7.79 -16.17 13.45
C ASN A 120 7.03 -17.13 12.53
N ALA A 121 6.70 -16.70 11.30
CA ALA A 121 6.11 -17.63 10.34
C ALA A 121 7.16 -18.66 9.91
N PRO A 122 6.78 -19.94 9.73
CA PRO A 122 7.68 -20.93 9.17
C PRO A 122 8.18 -20.44 7.80
N GLU A 123 9.48 -20.58 7.55
CA GLU A 123 10.06 -20.24 6.24
C GLU A 123 9.35 -21.07 5.16
N VAL A 124 8.58 -20.39 4.32
CA VAL A 124 8.08 -21.01 3.08
C VAL A 124 9.26 -20.99 2.11
N SER A 125 9.87 -22.15 1.89
CA SER A 125 10.85 -22.35 0.83
C SER A 125 10.18 -22.01 -0.49
N ILE A 126 10.50 -20.85 -1.07
CA ILE A 126 10.16 -20.57 -2.45
C ILE A 126 11.16 -21.38 -3.26
N GLU A 127 10.72 -22.54 -3.77
CA GLU A 127 11.44 -23.21 -4.83
C GLU A 127 11.45 -22.25 -6.01
N THR A 128 12.58 -21.59 -6.24
CA THR A 128 12.83 -20.87 -7.48
C THR A 128 12.87 -21.95 -8.55
N GLU A 129 11.79 -22.11 -9.32
CA GLU A 129 11.85 -22.87 -10.56
C GLU A 129 12.97 -22.22 -11.40
N GLU A 130 14.08 -22.93 -11.55
CA GLU A 130 15.17 -22.50 -12.42
C GLU A 130 14.59 -22.31 -13.82
N VAL A 131 14.53 -21.06 -14.28
CA VAL A 131 14.27 -20.75 -15.68
C VAL A 131 15.43 -21.36 -16.47
N SER A 132 15.19 -22.56 -17.00
CA SER A 132 16.08 -23.22 -17.94
C SER A 132 16.25 -22.30 -19.13
N THR A 133 17.40 -21.63 -19.20
CA THR A 133 17.86 -20.97 -20.41
C THR A 133 18.09 -22.06 -21.44
N MET A 134 17.12 -22.25 -22.33
CA MET A 134 17.35 -22.98 -23.57
C MET A 134 18.40 -22.21 -24.36
N THR A 135 19.65 -22.64 -24.25
CA THR A 135 20.70 -22.27 -25.19
C THR A 135 20.37 -23.00 -26.49
N GLU A 136 19.64 -22.32 -27.36
CA GLU A 136 19.52 -22.69 -28.76
C GLU A 136 20.93 -22.69 -29.35
N LYS A 137 21.48 -23.90 -29.53
CA LYS A 137 22.71 -24.09 -30.31
C LYS A 137 22.37 -23.69 -31.74
N VAL A 138 22.83 -22.51 -32.15
CA VAL A 138 22.89 -22.15 -33.56
C VAL A 138 23.85 -23.14 -34.23
N ASP A 139 23.29 -24.07 -35.00
CA ASP A 139 24.02 -25.00 -35.85
C ASP A 139 24.53 -24.20 -37.06
N THR A 140 25.85 -24.01 -37.16
CA THR A 140 26.50 -23.28 -38.25
C THR A 140 26.98 -24.19 -39.38
N SER A 141 26.33 -25.34 -39.61
CA SER A 141 26.76 -26.30 -40.64
C SER A 141 26.25 -26.02 -42.07
N GLU A 142 25.50 -24.94 -42.31
CA GLU A 142 24.97 -24.60 -43.65
C GLU A 142 25.38 -23.22 -44.18
N VAL A 143 26.67 -22.86 -44.11
CA VAL A 143 27.20 -21.72 -44.88
C VAL A 143 28.38 -22.17 -45.71
N ASP A 144 28.12 -22.88 -46.82
CA ASP A 144 29.07 -23.05 -47.92
C ASP A 144 28.37 -23.51 -49.21
N GLU A 145 27.52 -22.67 -49.84
CA GLU A 145 27.21 -22.85 -51.28
C GLU A 145 26.56 -21.64 -51.97
N ALA A 146 27.21 -20.47 -52.02
CA ALA A 146 26.64 -19.35 -52.80
C ALA A 146 27.62 -18.34 -53.43
N ASN A 147 28.92 -18.64 -53.57
CA ASN A 147 29.87 -17.68 -54.20
C ASN A 147 30.71 -18.27 -55.34
N ASN A 148 30.14 -19.14 -56.17
CA ASN A 148 30.72 -19.43 -57.48
C ASN A 148 29.68 -19.17 -58.58
N ARG A 149 30.11 -18.43 -59.63
CA ARG A 149 29.35 -17.72 -60.69
C ARG A 149 29.09 -16.28 -60.24
N ILE A 150 29.83 -15.26 -60.67
CA ILE A 150 29.90 -14.68 -62.03
C ILE A 150 30.96 -13.56 -61.90
N ASN A 151 32.17 -13.61 -62.51
CA ASN A 151 32.46 -13.03 -63.83
C ASN A 151 33.96 -13.19 -64.16
N THR A 152 34.26 -13.99 -65.18
CA THR A 152 35.36 -13.70 -66.11
C THR A 152 34.78 -12.80 -67.19
N VAL A 153 35.37 -11.63 -67.41
CA VAL A 153 35.63 -10.94 -68.70
C VAL A 153 35.93 -9.48 -68.36
N GLU A 154 37.19 -9.06 -68.48
CA GLU A 154 37.53 -7.80 -69.15
C GLU A 154 38.81 -8.03 -69.97
N ASN A 155 38.82 -7.44 -71.17
CA ASN A 155 39.86 -7.49 -72.19
C ASN A 155 41.16 -6.77 -71.77
#